data_AF-A0AB33KD94-F1
#
_entry.id   AF-A0AB33KD94-F1
#
_cell.length_a   1.000
_cell.length_b   1.000
_cell.length_c   1.000
_cell.angle_alpha   90.00
_cell.angle_beta   90.00
_cell.angle_gamma   90.00
#
_symmetry.space_group_name_H-M   'P 1'
#
loop_
_entity.id
_entity.type
_entity.pdbx_description
1 polymer ?
#
loop_
_entity_poly.entity_id
_entity_poly.type
_entity_poly.pdbx_seq_one_letter_code
_entity_poly.pdbx_strand_id
1 'polypeptide(L)'
;MLRTFIALGLLLALVGCQADTSPTAEDSVPRARELVDLRSRVLGYTAKLRADAPYTPPGKAQRVRLAKAVGSLLSGDAQETERQLAPLGLGLTRLTDTDSGRRYDEIAATGPGRSARWGRLYLNADSTVRWNAQVPHPVSDRDTEVLGVRLLERNPGGALVLAGAHRRAGENDAADVAHREDSAFHAIVVELQKRGVPGVQLHGFTDSADRPYDAVVSTGAVETAPAEVVAMADRMDDKGLRVCRAWAARCPLEGRANVQGRSADREHARFVHVELARHARADDGRDTEEAVDALGGLVAGWNGP
;
A
#
# COMPACT_ATOMS: atom_id res chain seq x y z
N MET A 1 45.30 -68.31 16.31
CA MET A 1 45.05 -66.86 16.20
C MET A 1 44.28 -66.61 14.93
N LEU A 2 42.97 -66.35 15.06
CA LEU A 2 42.01 -66.20 13.96
C LEU A 2 42.02 -64.75 13.47
N ARG A 3 42.27 -64.51 12.18
CA ARG A 3 42.21 -63.17 11.56
C ARG A 3 40.84 -62.95 10.92
N THR A 4 40.06 -62.06 11.50
CA THR A 4 38.76 -61.59 11.02
C THR A 4 38.96 -60.51 9.96
N PHE A 5 38.40 -60.70 8.76
CA PHE A 5 38.24 -59.63 7.76
C PHE A 5 36.90 -58.93 7.98
N ILE A 6 36.92 -57.62 8.23
CA ILE A 6 35.72 -56.78 8.26
C ILE A 6 35.61 -56.09 6.90
N ALA A 7 34.55 -56.38 6.16
CA ALA A 7 34.20 -55.68 4.92
C ALA A 7 33.54 -54.34 5.27
N LEU A 8 34.18 -53.24 4.87
CA LEU A 8 33.66 -51.89 5.01
C LEU A 8 32.74 -51.58 3.81
N GLY A 9 31.43 -51.59 4.04
CA GLY A 9 30.44 -51.19 3.04
C GLY A 9 30.41 -49.68 2.87
N LEU A 10 30.63 -49.20 1.64
CA LEU A 10 30.56 -47.80 1.26
C LEU A 10 29.08 -47.42 1.01
N LEU A 11 28.48 -46.62 1.89
CA LEU A 11 27.18 -45.98 1.62
C LEU A 11 27.40 -44.77 0.69
N LEU A 12 26.87 -44.83 -0.53
CA LEU A 12 26.68 -43.65 -1.37
C LEU A 12 25.47 -42.86 -0.87
N ALA A 13 25.71 -41.69 -0.30
CA ALA A 13 24.67 -40.68 -0.07
C ALA A 13 24.40 -39.94 -1.38
N LEU A 14 23.20 -40.14 -1.95
CA LEU A 14 22.70 -39.34 -3.08
C LEU A 14 22.32 -37.95 -2.57
N VAL A 15 23.20 -36.98 -2.80
CA VAL A 15 22.89 -35.55 -2.63
C VAL A 15 22.02 -35.13 -3.82
N GLY A 16 20.70 -35.08 -3.61
CA GLY A 16 19.78 -34.51 -4.59
C GLY A 16 20.06 -33.02 -4.73
N CYS A 17 20.52 -32.60 -5.90
CA CYS A 17 20.57 -31.19 -6.29
C CYS A 17 19.12 -30.69 -6.38
N GLN A 18 18.64 -29.98 -5.35
CA GLN A 18 17.49 -29.11 -5.52
C GLN A 18 17.94 -27.98 -6.44
N ALA A 19 17.48 -28.02 -7.69
CA ALA A 19 17.67 -26.91 -8.61
C ALA A 19 17.00 -25.68 -7.98
N ASP A 20 17.77 -24.62 -7.79
CA ASP A 20 17.25 -23.31 -7.43
C ASP A 20 16.26 -22.88 -8.53
N THR A 21 14.97 -23.05 -8.28
CA THR A 21 13.89 -22.51 -9.10
C THR A 21 13.76 -21.01 -8.88
N SER A 22 14.83 -20.28 -9.20
CA SER A 22 14.75 -18.84 -9.35
C SER A 22 14.00 -18.53 -10.65
N PRO A 23 13.05 -17.58 -10.66
CA PRO A 23 12.32 -17.21 -11.88
C PRO A 23 13.28 -16.82 -13.01
N THR A 24 12.98 -17.23 -14.24
CA THR A 24 13.75 -16.76 -15.40
C THR A 24 13.39 -15.30 -15.72
N ALA A 25 14.22 -14.62 -16.52
CA ALA A 25 13.94 -13.24 -16.93
C ALA A 25 12.57 -13.10 -17.64
N GLU A 26 12.11 -14.13 -18.36
CA GLU A 26 10.79 -14.14 -18.99
C GLU A 26 9.64 -14.29 -17.98
N ASP A 27 9.85 -15.03 -16.89
CA ASP A 27 8.85 -15.21 -15.82
C ASP A 27 8.69 -13.99 -14.91
N SER A 28 9.64 -13.05 -14.98
CA SER A 28 9.71 -11.86 -14.12
C SER A 28 8.88 -10.66 -14.60
N VAL A 29 8.32 -10.73 -15.81
CA VAL A 29 7.59 -9.62 -16.43
C VAL A 29 6.14 -10.02 -16.68
N PRO A 30 5.15 -9.17 -16.31
CA PRO A 30 3.75 -9.45 -16.62
C PRO A 30 3.50 -9.63 -18.12
N ARG A 31 2.51 -10.48 -18.44
CA ARG A 31 2.11 -10.73 -19.84
C ARG A 31 1.37 -9.53 -20.45
N ALA A 32 0.45 -8.93 -19.69
CA ALA A 32 -0.31 -7.77 -20.14
C ALA A 32 0.50 -6.49 -19.95
N ARG A 33 0.50 -5.62 -20.98
CA ARG A 33 1.22 -4.33 -20.98
C ARG A 33 0.37 -3.24 -21.60
N GLU A 34 0.32 -2.07 -20.99
CA GLU A 34 -0.48 -0.93 -21.44
C GLU A 34 0.29 0.39 -21.30
N LEU A 35 0.09 1.31 -22.24
CA LEU A 35 0.48 2.72 -22.14
C LEU A 35 -0.74 3.50 -21.62
N VAL A 36 -0.58 4.22 -20.52
CA VAL A 36 -1.70 4.91 -19.86
C VAL A 36 -1.25 6.24 -19.26
N ASP A 37 -2.16 7.19 -19.16
CA ASP A 37 -2.03 8.28 -18.20
C ASP A 37 -2.36 7.73 -16.80
N LEU A 38 -1.36 7.63 -15.92
CA LEU A 38 -1.53 6.94 -14.63
C LEU A 38 -2.57 7.65 -13.75
N ARG A 39 -2.49 8.98 -13.66
CA ARG A 39 -3.44 9.81 -12.90
C ARG A 39 -4.87 9.55 -13.35
N SER A 40 -5.17 9.64 -14.63
CA SER A 40 -6.50 9.43 -15.20
C SER A 40 -6.98 8.00 -14.99
N ARG A 41 -6.09 7.01 -15.04
CA ARG A 41 -6.44 5.62 -14.71
C ARG A 41 -6.88 5.47 -13.26
N VAL A 42 -6.14 6.05 -12.33
CA VAL A 42 -6.45 6.04 -10.89
C VAL A 42 -7.75 6.79 -10.59
N LEU A 43 -7.84 8.03 -11.04
CA LEU A 43 -9.00 8.90 -10.76
C LEU A 43 -10.26 8.43 -11.49
N GLY A 44 -10.12 7.89 -12.70
CA GLY A 44 -11.23 7.27 -13.44
C GLY A 44 -11.77 5.99 -12.78
N TYR A 45 -10.93 5.28 -12.01
CA TYR A 45 -11.38 4.16 -11.19
C TYR A 45 -12.15 4.64 -9.95
N THR A 46 -11.59 5.58 -9.18
CA THR A 46 -12.19 6.04 -7.92
C THR A 46 -13.46 6.87 -8.13
N ALA A 47 -13.59 7.61 -9.23
CA ALA A 47 -14.78 8.41 -9.55
C ALA A 47 -16.09 7.58 -9.61
N LYS A 48 -15.98 6.26 -9.77
CA LYS A 48 -17.14 5.34 -9.83
C LYS A 48 -17.58 4.83 -8.46
N LEU A 49 -16.83 5.12 -7.40
CA LEU A 49 -17.12 4.62 -6.06
C LEU A 49 -18.30 5.38 -5.45
N ARG A 50 -19.26 4.64 -4.90
CA ARG A 50 -20.49 5.22 -4.35
C ARG A 50 -20.80 4.65 -2.97
N ALA A 51 -21.36 5.49 -2.11
CA ALA A 51 -21.74 5.11 -0.74
C ALA A 51 -22.84 4.04 -0.70
N ASP A 52 -23.73 4.03 -1.69
CA ASP A 52 -24.86 3.09 -1.83
C ASP A 52 -24.48 1.80 -2.59
N ALA A 53 -23.22 1.65 -3.01
CA ALA A 53 -22.79 0.47 -3.75
C ALA A 53 -22.76 -0.77 -2.83
N PRO A 54 -23.08 -1.97 -3.36
CA PRO A 54 -22.91 -3.19 -2.59
C PRO A 54 -21.42 -3.50 -2.44
N TYR A 55 -21.02 -3.95 -1.26
CA TYR A 55 -19.66 -4.41 -0.99
C TYR A 55 -19.68 -5.70 -0.18
N THR A 56 -18.77 -6.61 -0.52
CA THR A 56 -18.54 -7.84 0.24
C THR A 56 -17.03 -8.06 0.32
N PRO A 57 -16.45 -8.16 1.53
CA PRO A 57 -15.02 -8.39 1.69
C PRO A 57 -14.63 -9.77 1.12
N PRO A 58 -13.36 -9.96 0.74
CA PRO A 58 -12.85 -11.29 0.36
C PRO A 58 -12.96 -12.27 1.54
N GLY A 59 -13.28 -13.53 1.25
CA GLY A 59 -13.22 -14.61 2.25
C GLY A 59 -11.78 -14.92 2.68
N LYS A 60 -11.61 -15.68 3.77
CA LYS A 60 -10.29 -16.00 4.35
C LYS A 60 -9.32 -16.61 3.32
N ALA A 61 -9.77 -17.61 2.55
CA ALA A 61 -8.94 -18.24 1.51
C ALA A 61 -8.55 -17.27 0.39
N GLN A 62 -9.44 -16.34 0.04
CA GLN A 62 -9.19 -15.32 -0.97
C GLN A 62 -8.14 -14.31 -0.49
N ARG A 63 -8.20 -13.90 0.79
CA ARG A 63 -7.17 -13.04 1.39
C ARG A 63 -5.80 -13.70 1.46
N VAL A 64 -5.73 -14.96 1.87
CA VAL A 64 -4.47 -15.72 1.89
C VAL A 64 -3.87 -15.83 0.49
N ARG A 65 -4.71 -16.08 -0.52
CA ARG A 65 -4.27 -16.14 -1.93
C ARG A 65 -3.81 -14.78 -2.45
N LEU A 66 -4.54 -13.70 -2.15
CA LEU A 66 -4.14 -12.34 -2.51
C LEU A 66 -2.79 -11.97 -1.87
N ALA A 67 -2.62 -12.27 -0.58
CA ALA A 67 -1.37 -12.06 0.13
C ALA A 67 -0.20 -12.79 -0.54
N LYS A 68 -0.39 -14.08 -0.90
CA LYS A 68 0.62 -14.84 -1.65
C LYS A 68 0.96 -14.18 -2.99
N ALA A 69 -0.05 -13.72 -3.74
CA ALA A 69 0.18 -13.05 -5.02
C ALA A 69 1.02 -11.77 -4.86
N VAL A 70 0.70 -10.93 -3.87
CA VAL A 70 1.49 -9.72 -3.57
C VAL A 70 2.90 -10.09 -3.13
N GLY A 71 3.05 -11.13 -2.31
CA GLY A 71 4.33 -11.68 -1.89
C GLY A 71 5.21 -12.11 -3.08
N SER A 72 4.64 -12.84 -4.04
CA SER A 72 5.31 -13.27 -5.28
C SER A 72 5.71 -12.08 -6.14
N LEU A 73 4.84 -11.09 -6.30
CA LEU A 73 5.12 -9.90 -7.09
C LEU A 73 6.29 -9.09 -6.50
N LEU A 74 6.31 -8.92 -5.18
CA LEU A 74 7.41 -8.26 -4.47
C LEU A 74 8.73 -9.04 -4.54
N SER A 75 8.67 -10.35 -4.82
CA SER A 75 9.84 -11.19 -5.09
C SER A 75 10.23 -11.23 -6.58
N GLY A 76 9.51 -10.53 -7.46
CA GLY A 76 9.78 -10.52 -8.90
C GLY A 76 9.24 -11.73 -9.68
N ASP A 77 8.32 -12.50 -9.11
CA ASP A 77 7.70 -13.66 -9.78
C ASP A 77 6.31 -13.28 -10.33
N ALA A 78 6.30 -12.68 -11.52
CA ALA A 78 5.08 -12.24 -12.18
C ALA A 78 4.19 -13.42 -12.59
N GLN A 79 4.81 -14.54 -13.00
CA GLN A 79 4.09 -15.73 -13.42
C GLN A 79 3.30 -16.37 -12.27
N GLU A 80 3.92 -16.55 -11.09
CA GLU A 80 3.21 -17.04 -9.90
C GLU A 80 2.16 -16.04 -9.42
N THR A 81 2.46 -14.75 -9.49
CA THR A 81 1.48 -13.70 -9.17
C THR A 81 0.22 -13.85 -10.01
N GLU A 82 0.35 -13.94 -11.34
CA GLU A 82 -0.79 -14.13 -12.23
C GLU A 82 -1.57 -15.42 -11.93
N ARG A 83 -0.88 -16.53 -11.65
CA ARG A 83 -1.51 -17.81 -11.26
C ARG A 83 -2.36 -17.67 -9.98
N GLN A 84 -1.85 -16.95 -8.97
CA GLN A 84 -2.57 -16.72 -7.72
C GLN A 84 -3.73 -15.73 -7.90
N LEU A 85 -3.61 -14.73 -8.78
CA LEU A 85 -4.65 -13.72 -9.01
C LEU A 85 -5.83 -14.23 -9.84
N ALA A 86 -5.60 -15.08 -10.83
CA ALA A 86 -6.66 -15.47 -11.78
C ALA A 86 -7.93 -16.06 -11.11
N PRO A 87 -7.84 -16.96 -10.11
CA PRO A 87 -9.03 -17.49 -9.43
C PRO A 87 -9.77 -16.45 -8.57
N LEU A 88 -9.16 -15.31 -8.30
CA LEU A 88 -9.77 -14.20 -7.57
C LEU A 88 -10.53 -13.24 -8.51
N GLY A 89 -10.47 -13.45 -9.83
CA GLY A 89 -10.94 -12.46 -10.81
C GLY A 89 -10.10 -11.18 -10.77
N LEU A 90 -8.82 -11.31 -10.45
CA LEU A 90 -7.81 -10.26 -10.49
C LEU A 90 -6.75 -10.61 -11.55
N GLY A 91 -6.06 -9.60 -12.05
CA GLY A 91 -5.00 -9.73 -13.04
C GLY A 91 -3.82 -8.81 -12.71
N LEU A 92 -2.69 -9.09 -13.35
CA LEU A 92 -1.46 -8.31 -13.28
C LEU A 92 -1.21 -7.66 -14.64
N THR A 93 -1.04 -6.34 -14.67
CA THR A 93 -0.75 -5.60 -15.90
C THR A 93 0.43 -4.66 -15.67
N ARG A 94 1.42 -4.67 -16.57
CA ARG A 94 2.48 -3.66 -16.55
C ARG A 94 2.02 -2.40 -17.28
N LEU A 95 1.88 -1.33 -16.54
CA LEU A 95 1.56 0.01 -17.03
C LEU A 95 2.86 0.76 -17.33
N THR A 96 2.87 1.54 -18.40
CA THR A 96 3.87 2.58 -18.66
C THR A 96 3.13 3.92 -18.66
N ASP A 97 3.50 4.78 -17.71
CA ASP A 97 2.92 6.11 -17.58
C ASP A 97 3.35 6.99 -18.75
N THR A 98 2.39 7.59 -19.46
CA THR A 98 2.66 8.37 -20.68
C THR A 98 3.40 9.67 -20.39
N ASP A 99 3.26 10.21 -19.18
CA ASP A 99 3.85 11.49 -18.80
C ASP A 99 5.31 11.33 -18.38
N SER A 100 5.59 10.36 -17.51
CA SER A 100 6.93 10.15 -16.94
C SER A 100 7.74 9.02 -17.60
N GLY A 101 7.10 8.13 -18.35
CA GLY A 101 7.71 6.89 -18.85
C GLY A 101 7.96 5.82 -17.78
N ARG A 102 7.63 6.10 -16.50
CA ARG A 102 7.81 5.15 -15.40
C ARG A 102 6.86 3.97 -15.52
N ARG A 103 7.31 2.80 -15.07
CA ARG A 103 6.52 1.58 -15.15
C ARG A 103 5.99 1.14 -13.79
N TYR A 104 4.77 0.62 -13.80
CA TYR A 104 4.08 0.12 -12.63
C TYR A 104 3.42 -1.22 -12.91
N ASP A 105 3.50 -2.14 -11.98
CA ASP A 105 2.68 -3.34 -11.98
C ASP A 105 1.37 -3.07 -11.25
N GLU A 106 0.26 -3.21 -11.97
CA GLU A 106 -1.08 -3.04 -11.42
C GLU A 106 -1.71 -4.40 -11.14
N ILE A 107 -2.18 -4.59 -9.90
CA ILE A 107 -3.16 -5.61 -9.55
C ILE A 107 -4.55 -4.97 -9.54
N ALA A 108 -5.42 -5.42 -10.44
CA ALA A 108 -6.79 -4.96 -10.57
C ALA A 108 -7.73 -6.09 -10.99
N ALA A 109 -9.04 -5.87 -10.86
CA ALA A 109 -10.03 -6.84 -11.34
C ALA A 109 -10.05 -6.93 -12.87
N THR A 110 -10.17 -8.14 -13.40
CA THR A 110 -10.21 -8.42 -14.84
C THR A 110 -11.60 -8.26 -15.46
N GLY A 111 -12.62 -8.03 -14.63
CA GLY A 111 -14.00 -7.88 -15.06
C GLY A 111 -14.92 -7.43 -13.93
N PRO A 112 -16.23 -7.29 -14.19
CA PRO A 112 -17.21 -6.97 -13.16
C PRO A 112 -17.30 -8.11 -12.13
N GLY A 113 -17.64 -7.76 -10.88
CA GLY A 113 -17.83 -8.74 -9.81
C GLY A 113 -17.46 -8.19 -8.44
N ARG A 114 -17.33 -9.09 -7.46
CA ARG A 114 -16.92 -8.70 -6.09
C ARG A 114 -15.51 -8.11 -6.06
N SER A 115 -14.57 -8.72 -6.77
CA SER A 115 -13.16 -8.30 -6.82
C SER A 115 -12.98 -6.89 -7.39
N ALA A 116 -13.86 -6.43 -8.29
CA ALA A 116 -13.84 -5.06 -8.81
C ALA A 116 -13.95 -3.97 -7.73
N ARG A 117 -14.47 -4.33 -6.54
CA ARG A 117 -14.63 -3.43 -5.40
C ARG A 117 -13.61 -3.63 -4.29
N TRP A 118 -12.66 -4.56 -4.46
CA TRP A 118 -11.65 -4.85 -3.43
C TRP A 118 -10.48 -3.86 -3.42
N GLY A 119 -10.26 -3.15 -4.53
CA GLY A 119 -9.23 -2.13 -4.65
C GLY A 119 -8.28 -2.36 -5.79
N ARG A 120 -7.24 -1.54 -5.84
CA ARG A 120 -6.12 -1.66 -6.77
C ARG A 120 -4.81 -1.47 -6.04
N LEU A 121 -3.78 -2.15 -6.53
CA LEU A 121 -2.40 -1.97 -6.11
C LEU A 121 -1.58 -1.55 -7.32
N TYR A 122 -0.81 -0.48 -7.19
CA TYR A 122 0.18 -0.06 -8.17
C TYR A 122 1.55 -0.15 -7.51
N LEU A 123 2.44 -0.98 -8.04
CA LEU A 123 3.80 -1.16 -7.52
C LEU A 123 4.79 -0.66 -8.55
N ASN A 124 5.77 0.13 -8.12
CA ASN A 124 6.88 0.50 -8.99
C ASN A 124 7.58 -0.74 -9.58
N ALA A 125 7.69 -0.80 -10.91
CA ALA A 125 8.24 -1.94 -11.63
C ALA A 125 9.73 -1.77 -12.01
N ASP A 126 10.28 -0.57 -11.80
CA ASP A 126 11.64 -0.22 -12.23
C ASP A 126 12.69 -0.39 -11.11
N SER A 127 12.26 -0.54 -9.87
CA SER A 127 13.12 -0.74 -8.70
C SER A 127 12.36 -1.39 -7.54
N THR A 128 13.09 -1.89 -6.56
CA THR A 128 12.52 -2.36 -5.28
C THR A 128 11.58 -1.32 -4.69
N VAL A 129 10.46 -1.77 -4.14
CA VAL A 129 9.51 -0.93 -3.43
C VAL A 129 10.08 -0.55 -2.07
N ARG A 130 10.14 0.75 -1.80
CA ARG A 130 10.78 1.36 -0.62
C ARG A 130 9.79 2.06 0.30
N TRP A 131 8.60 2.36 -0.20
CA TRP A 131 7.54 3.00 0.57
C TRP A 131 6.18 2.73 -0.08
N ASN A 132 5.09 2.97 0.66
CA ASN A 132 3.75 2.93 0.09
C ASN A 132 2.85 4.06 0.60
N ALA A 133 2.02 4.61 -0.30
CA ALA A 133 0.88 5.43 0.04
C ALA A 133 -0.37 4.54 0.13
N GLN A 134 -1.15 4.71 1.19
CA GLN A 134 -2.34 3.94 1.47
C GLN A 134 -3.54 4.89 1.49
N VAL A 135 -4.53 4.64 0.64
CA VAL A 135 -5.74 5.46 0.53
C VAL A 135 -6.95 4.55 0.83
N PRO A 136 -7.34 4.45 2.12
CA PRO A 136 -8.41 3.56 2.56
C PRO A 136 -9.81 4.10 2.24
N HIS A 137 -9.97 5.42 2.09
CA HIS A 137 -11.26 6.08 1.91
C HIS A 137 -11.32 6.99 0.67
N PRO A 138 -10.93 6.52 -0.53
CA PRO A 138 -11.00 7.37 -1.72
C PRO A 138 -12.44 7.86 -1.93
N VAL A 139 -12.59 9.10 -2.43
CA VAL A 139 -13.85 9.83 -2.61
C VAL A 139 -14.58 10.21 -1.31
N SER A 140 -14.58 9.34 -0.29
CA SER A 140 -15.15 9.65 1.02
C SER A 140 -14.31 10.71 1.74
N ASP A 141 -13.02 10.45 1.87
CA ASP A 141 -12.02 11.39 2.33
C ASP A 141 -11.52 12.11 1.06
N ARG A 142 -12.39 12.99 0.52
CA ARG A 142 -12.29 13.56 -0.83
C ARG A 142 -10.87 13.98 -1.26
N ASP A 143 -10.44 13.65 -2.46
CA ASP A 143 -9.14 14.08 -3.00
C ASP A 143 -7.91 13.37 -2.35
N THR A 144 -8.09 12.42 -1.42
CA THR A 144 -6.97 11.58 -0.93
C THR A 144 -6.40 10.67 -2.01
N GLU A 145 -7.22 10.22 -2.96
CA GLU A 145 -6.76 9.50 -4.16
C GLU A 145 -5.86 10.35 -5.07
N VAL A 146 -6.11 11.67 -5.11
CA VAL A 146 -5.30 12.62 -5.88
C VAL A 146 -3.94 12.78 -5.21
N LEU A 147 -3.91 12.95 -3.88
CA LEU A 147 -2.67 12.99 -3.11
C LEU A 147 -1.86 11.69 -3.26
N GLY A 148 -2.52 10.54 -3.16
CA GLY A 148 -1.87 9.23 -3.27
C GLY A 148 -1.16 9.03 -4.61
N VAL A 149 -1.83 9.34 -5.73
CA VAL A 149 -1.20 9.22 -7.06
C VAL A 149 -0.12 10.29 -7.29
N ARG A 150 -0.31 11.51 -6.79
CA ARG A 150 0.72 12.56 -6.84
C ARG A 150 2.01 12.14 -6.14
N LEU A 151 1.92 11.53 -4.96
CA LEU A 151 3.08 11.01 -4.26
C LEU A 151 3.78 9.94 -5.07
N LEU A 152 3.02 9.01 -5.67
CA LEU A 152 3.56 7.93 -6.48
C LEU A 152 4.28 8.46 -7.73
N GLU A 153 3.72 9.46 -8.41
CA GLU A 153 4.30 10.07 -9.61
C GLU A 153 5.58 10.84 -9.28
N ARG A 154 5.55 11.68 -8.24
CA ARG A 154 6.66 12.58 -7.87
C ARG A 154 7.84 11.86 -7.20
N ASN A 155 7.65 10.65 -6.68
CA ASN A 155 8.68 9.95 -5.91
C ASN A 155 8.93 8.53 -6.45
N PRO A 156 10.20 8.15 -6.72
CA PRO A 156 10.53 6.81 -7.17
C PRO A 156 10.37 5.76 -6.07
N GLY A 157 10.32 4.48 -6.45
CA GLY A 157 10.31 3.35 -5.52
C GLY A 157 9.01 3.16 -4.73
N GLY A 158 7.95 3.87 -5.08
CA GLY A 158 6.68 3.84 -4.36
C GLY A 158 5.73 2.71 -4.77
N ALA A 159 4.76 2.46 -3.90
CA ALA A 159 3.53 1.75 -4.22
C ALA A 159 2.31 2.57 -3.78
N LEU A 160 1.19 2.40 -4.48
CA LEU A 160 -0.10 2.97 -4.10
C LEU A 160 -1.11 1.85 -3.86
N VAL A 161 -1.65 1.78 -2.64
CA VAL A 161 -2.73 0.87 -2.26
C VAL A 161 -4.03 1.67 -2.16
N LEU A 162 -5.00 1.36 -3.03
CA LEU A 162 -6.29 2.05 -3.08
C LEU A 162 -7.41 1.10 -2.69
N ALA A 163 -8.25 1.51 -1.74
CA ALA A 163 -9.50 0.81 -1.47
C ALA A 163 -10.45 0.89 -2.68
N GLY A 164 -11.22 -0.17 -2.90
CA GLY A 164 -12.07 -0.28 -4.09
C GLY A 164 -13.53 0.05 -3.90
N ALA A 165 -13.89 0.62 -2.75
CA ALA A 165 -15.24 0.95 -2.38
C ALA A 165 -15.26 2.23 -1.54
N HIS A 166 -16.36 2.97 -1.62
CA HIS A 166 -16.62 4.05 -0.68
C HIS A 166 -16.77 3.44 0.73
N ARG A 167 -16.23 4.07 1.79
CA ARG A 167 -16.21 3.48 3.15
C ARG A 167 -17.58 3.04 3.70
N ARG A 168 -18.65 3.70 3.26
CA ARG A 168 -20.05 3.40 3.61
C ARG A 168 -20.72 2.30 2.76
N ALA A 169 -20.02 1.76 1.76
CA ALA A 169 -20.56 0.74 0.88
C ALA A 169 -20.74 -0.61 1.59
N GLY A 170 -21.74 -1.36 1.18
CA GLY A 170 -22.14 -2.61 1.85
C GLY A 170 -22.81 -2.37 3.20
N GLU A 171 -22.85 -3.41 4.03
CA GLU A 171 -23.51 -3.39 5.34
C GLU A 171 -22.49 -3.39 6.48
N ASN A 172 -22.86 -2.85 7.64
CA ASN A 172 -22.08 -2.92 8.88
C ASN A 172 -20.61 -2.46 8.71
N ASP A 173 -20.42 -1.34 8.01
CA ASP A 173 -19.10 -0.74 7.74
C ASP A 173 -18.09 -1.71 7.09
N ALA A 174 -18.58 -2.69 6.32
CA ALA A 174 -17.71 -3.69 5.70
C ALA A 174 -16.64 -3.09 4.76
N ALA A 175 -16.93 -1.94 4.14
CA ALA A 175 -16.01 -1.23 3.27
C ALA A 175 -15.12 -0.19 4.01
N ASP A 176 -15.28 0.03 5.32
CA ASP A 176 -14.42 0.92 6.11
C ASP A 176 -13.10 0.21 6.43
N VAL A 177 -12.23 0.08 5.43
CA VAL A 177 -11.05 -0.81 5.47
C VAL A 177 -10.00 -0.39 6.51
N ALA A 178 -10.04 0.86 7.00
CA ALA A 178 -9.21 1.35 8.10
C ALA A 178 -9.54 0.67 9.44
N HIS A 179 -10.71 0.04 9.54
CA HIS A 179 -11.20 -0.67 10.73
C HIS A 179 -11.44 -2.17 10.49
N ARG A 180 -11.03 -2.71 9.33
CA ARG A 180 -11.37 -4.08 8.89
C ARG A 180 -10.13 -4.87 8.46
N GLU A 181 -9.72 -5.83 9.29
CA GLU A 181 -8.64 -6.79 8.97
C GLU A 181 -9.06 -7.81 7.89
N ASP A 182 -10.36 -7.97 7.64
CA ASP A 182 -10.91 -8.90 6.65
C ASP A 182 -11.05 -8.29 5.24
N SER A 183 -10.42 -7.15 4.98
CA SER A 183 -10.41 -6.48 3.67
C SER A 183 -9.24 -6.95 2.79
N ALA A 184 -9.39 -6.78 1.46
CA ALA A 184 -8.27 -6.96 0.52
C ALA A 184 -7.18 -5.89 0.73
N PHE A 185 -7.59 -4.66 1.02
CA PHE A 185 -6.71 -3.55 1.36
C PHE A 185 -5.78 -3.90 2.53
N HIS A 186 -6.33 -4.43 3.63
CA HIS A 186 -5.52 -4.87 4.77
C HIS A 186 -4.55 -5.99 4.39
N ALA A 187 -5.01 -6.99 3.62
CA ALA A 187 -4.14 -8.08 3.19
C ALA A 187 -2.95 -7.59 2.36
N ILE A 188 -3.15 -6.64 1.45
CA ILE A 188 -2.08 -6.03 0.64
C ILE A 188 -1.10 -5.25 1.53
N VAL A 189 -1.62 -4.39 2.42
CA VAL A 189 -0.80 -3.56 3.30
C VAL A 189 0.07 -4.41 4.23
N VAL A 190 -0.48 -5.48 4.80
CA VAL A 190 0.28 -6.39 5.68
C VAL A 190 1.43 -7.07 4.94
N GLU A 191 1.27 -7.45 3.67
CA GLU A 191 2.37 -8.04 2.90
C GLU A 191 3.51 -7.07 2.61
N LEU A 192 3.21 -5.77 2.47
CA LEU A 192 4.24 -4.73 2.39
C LEU A 192 4.96 -4.57 3.75
N GLN A 193 4.20 -4.57 4.86
CA GLN A 193 4.73 -4.44 6.22
C GLN A 193 5.65 -5.59 6.61
N LYS A 194 5.29 -6.85 6.30
CA LYS A 194 6.14 -8.03 6.53
C LYS A 194 7.51 -7.96 5.85
N ARG A 195 7.66 -7.09 4.86
CA ARG A 195 8.91 -6.84 4.12
C ARG A 195 9.62 -5.57 4.58
N GLY A 196 9.15 -4.96 5.66
CA GLY A 196 9.69 -3.73 6.20
C GLY A 196 9.42 -2.50 5.34
N VAL A 197 8.46 -2.55 4.39
CA VAL A 197 8.14 -1.39 3.54
C VAL A 197 7.32 -0.39 4.36
N PRO A 198 7.85 0.81 4.68
CA PRO A 198 7.14 1.82 5.45
C PRO A 198 5.94 2.36 4.67
N GLY A 199 4.87 2.69 5.39
CA GLY A 199 3.62 3.18 4.80
C GLY A 199 3.15 4.51 5.38
N VAL A 200 2.65 5.38 4.52
CA VAL A 200 1.85 6.56 4.91
C VAL A 200 0.40 6.35 4.50
N GLN A 201 -0.51 6.42 5.46
CA GLN A 201 -1.94 6.29 5.23
C GLN A 201 -2.62 7.65 5.26
N LEU A 202 -3.25 7.99 4.14
CA LEU A 202 -3.82 9.30 3.87
C LEU A 202 -5.31 9.28 4.16
N HIS A 203 -5.72 10.17 5.05
CA HIS A 203 -7.10 10.42 5.43
C HIS A 203 -7.44 11.90 5.27
N GLY A 204 -8.72 12.19 5.44
CA GLY A 204 -9.21 13.54 5.31
C GLY A 204 -10.40 13.82 6.21
N PHE A 205 -10.43 15.01 6.78
CA PHE A 205 -11.55 15.51 7.57
C PHE A 205 -12.12 16.79 6.98
N THR A 206 -13.33 17.10 7.41
CA THR A 206 -13.98 18.40 7.17
C THR A 206 -13.63 19.37 8.29
N ASP A 207 -13.32 20.61 7.93
CA ASP A 207 -13.03 21.68 8.87
C ASP A 207 -14.18 21.88 9.85
N SER A 208 -13.85 22.08 11.12
CA SER A 208 -14.83 22.34 12.17
C SER A 208 -14.18 23.04 13.37
N ALA A 209 -14.99 23.67 14.22
CA ALA A 209 -14.48 24.39 15.39
C ALA A 209 -13.73 23.47 16.38
N ASP A 210 -14.10 22.19 16.46
CA ASP A 210 -13.43 21.15 17.27
C ASP A 210 -12.16 20.58 16.61
N ARG A 211 -11.86 20.98 15.36
CA ARG A 211 -10.65 20.59 14.62
C ARG A 211 -9.96 21.83 14.04
N PRO A 212 -9.29 22.64 14.88
CA PRO A 212 -8.59 23.86 14.45
C PRO A 212 -7.22 23.56 13.81
N TYR A 213 -7.10 22.42 13.13
CA TYR A 213 -5.86 21.94 12.52
C TYR A 213 -6.05 21.76 11.02
N ASP A 214 -4.98 21.91 10.28
CA ASP A 214 -4.91 21.64 8.84
C ASP A 214 -4.34 20.23 8.58
N ALA A 215 -3.56 19.72 9.53
CA ALA A 215 -3.06 18.35 9.54
C ALA A 215 -3.10 17.74 10.95
N VAL A 216 -3.43 16.46 11.07
CA VAL A 216 -3.10 15.65 12.24
C VAL A 216 -2.17 14.54 11.81
N VAL A 217 -1.01 14.45 12.47
CA VAL A 217 0.02 13.45 12.18
C VAL A 217 0.21 12.56 13.38
N SER A 218 0.19 11.25 13.16
CA SER A 218 0.51 10.24 14.17
C SER A 218 1.26 9.05 13.57
N THR A 219 1.79 8.20 14.45
CA THR A 219 2.36 6.88 14.10
C THR A 219 1.38 5.74 14.40
N GLY A 220 0.08 6.06 14.46
CA GLY A 220 -1.00 5.10 14.68
C GLY A 220 -0.99 4.51 16.10
N ALA A 221 -0.66 3.22 16.21
CA ALA A 221 -0.64 2.50 17.48
C ALA A 221 0.58 2.83 18.36
N VAL A 222 1.65 3.35 17.74
CA VAL A 222 2.88 3.77 18.43
C VAL A 222 2.73 5.22 18.87
N GLU A 223 3.21 5.57 20.06
CA GLU A 223 3.09 6.94 20.61
C GLU A 223 4.31 7.82 20.36
N THR A 224 5.39 7.25 19.84
CA THR A 224 6.62 7.96 19.48
C THR A 224 6.71 8.20 17.98
N ALA A 225 7.36 9.29 17.59
CA ALA A 225 7.60 9.63 16.20
C ALA A 225 9.09 9.53 15.84
N PRO A 226 9.45 8.76 14.80
CA PRO A 226 10.77 8.81 14.19
C PRO A 226 11.14 10.20 13.67
N ALA A 227 12.44 10.49 13.56
CA ALA A 227 12.94 11.81 13.16
C ALA A 227 12.40 12.28 11.81
N GLU A 228 12.21 11.37 10.85
CA GLU A 228 11.64 11.71 9.55
C GLU A 228 10.15 12.10 9.61
N VAL A 229 9.39 11.56 10.56
CA VAL A 229 7.98 11.91 10.78
C VAL A 229 7.88 13.28 11.45
N VAL A 230 8.79 13.55 12.40
CA VAL A 230 8.93 14.87 13.00
C VAL A 230 9.29 15.91 11.94
N ALA A 231 10.31 15.65 11.11
CA ALA A 231 10.73 16.55 10.03
C ALA A 231 9.63 16.80 8.99
N MET A 232 8.80 15.80 8.68
CA MET A 232 7.62 15.98 7.83
C MET A 232 6.60 16.93 8.46
N ALA A 233 6.26 16.72 9.74
CA ALA A 233 5.32 17.57 10.46
C ALA A 233 5.85 19.01 10.62
N ASP A 234 7.15 19.17 10.89
CA ASP A 234 7.80 20.48 10.99
C ASP A 234 7.77 21.21 9.65
N ARG A 235 8.02 20.52 8.53
CA ARG A 235 7.88 21.12 7.20
C ARG A 235 6.46 21.58 6.91
N MET A 236 5.43 20.86 7.34
CA MET A 236 4.04 21.32 7.19
C MET A 236 3.79 22.58 8.03
N ASP A 237 4.26 22.61 9.28
CA ASP A 237 4.11 23.71 10.24
C ASP A 237 4.83 24.98 9.78
N ASP A 238 6.10 24.86 9.36
CA ASP A 238 6.93 25.95 8.83
C ASP A 238 6.34 26.59 7.57
N LYS A 239 5.48 25.86 6.85
CA LYS A 239 4.79 26.30 5.64
C LYS A 239 3.39 26.84 5.90
N GLY A 240 3.03 26.97 7.18
CA GLY A 240 1.82 27.61 7.66
C GLY A 240 0.61 26.70 7.78
N LEU A 241 0.79 25.37 7.71
CA LEU A 241 -0.28 24.42 8.06
C LEU A 241 -0.29 24.24 9.58
N ARG A 242 -1.46 24.33 10.22
CA ARG A 242 -1.59 24.06 11.65
C ARG A 242 -1.54 22.55 11.90
N VAL A 243 -0.42 22.06 12.41
CA VAL A 243 -0.21 20.62 12.61
C VAL A 243 -0.48 20.20 14.06
N CYS A 244 -1.38 19.26 14.25
CA CYS A 244 -1.46 18.50 15.51
C CYS A 244 -0.53 17.29 15.45
N ARG A 245 0.48 17.28 16.32
CA ARG A 245 1.46 16.19 16.46
C ARG A 245 1.00 15.25 17.58
N ALA A 246 0.48 14.05 17.25
CA ALA A 246 -0.14 13.14 18.22
C ALA A 246 0.84 12.59 19.29
N TRP A 247 2.14 12.66 19.04
CA TRP A 247 3.18 12.31 20.01
C TRP A 247 3.51 13.44 21.00
N ALA A 248 3.02 14.67 20.75
CA ALA A 248 3.29 15.84 21.58
C ALA A 248 2.03 16.41 22.25
N ALA A 249 0.85 16.13 21.69
CA ALA A 249 -0.43 16.59 22.21
C ALA A 249 -1.53 15.57 21.92
N ARG A 250 -2.66 15.71 22.63
CA ARG A 250 -3.88 14.97 22.30
C ARG A 250 -4.52 15.59 21.07
N CYS A 251 -4.62 14.81 20.00
CA CYS A 251 -5.20 15.22 18.74
C CYS A 251 -6.54 14.50 18.48
N PRO A 252 -7.46 15.11 17.73
CA PRO A 252 -8.57 14.36 17.13
C PRO A 252 -8.03 13.44 16.04
N LEU A 253 -8.71 12.32 15.76
CA LEU A 253 -8.41 11.46 14.60
C LEU A 253 -6.98 10.89 14.56
N GLU A 254 -6.38 10.58 15.71
CA GLU A 254 -5.01 10.06 15.81
C GLU A 254 -4.80 8.67 15.16
N GLY A 255 -5.85 8.00 14.67
CA GLY A 255 -5.71 6.69 14.05
C GLY A 255 -5.24 5.56 14.99
N ARG A 256 -5.32 5.73 16.32
CA ARG A 256 -4.87 4.72 17.31
C ARG A 256 -5.59 3.35 17.18
N ALA A 257 -6.83 3.36 16.69
CA ALA A 257 -7.61 2.14 16.45
C ALA A 257 -7.44 1.56 15.03
N ASN A 258 -6.65 2.21 14.17
CA ASN A 258 -6.43 1.81 12.80
C ASN A 258 -5.81 0.41 12.73
N VAL A 259 -6.42 -0.51 11.98
CA VAL A 259 -5.94 -1.90 11.95
C VAL A 259 -4.62 -2.05 11.20
N GLN A 260 -4.34 -1.22 10.19
CA GLN A 260 -3.06 -1.25 9.48
C GLN A 260 -1.93 -0.68 10.35
N GLY A 261 -2.19 0.34 11.15
CA GLY A 261 -1.23 0.87 12.13
C GLY A 261 -0.89 -0.16 13.22
N ARG A 262 -1.88 -0.90 13.73
CA ARG A 262 -1.66 -2.00 14.69
C ARG A 262 -0.90 -3.17 14.06
N SER A 263 -1.17 -3.50 12.79
CA SER A 263 -0.37 -4.51 12.08
C SER A 263 1.06 -4.06 11.86
N ALA A 264 1.29 -2.79 11.51
CA ALA A 264 2.65 -2.26 11.35
C ALA A 264 3.48 -2.42 12.63
N ASP A 265 2.91 -2.09 13.79
CA ASP A 265 3.55 -2.27 15.08
C ASP A 265 3.92 -3.74 15.33
N ARG A 266 3.00 -4.68 15.09
CA ARG A 266 3.26 -6.13 15.21
C ARG A 266 4.37 -6.62 14.27
N GLU A 267 4.40 -6.12 13.05
CA GLU A 267 5.38 -6.49 12.02
C GLU A 267 6.69 -5.66 12.14
N HIS A 268 6.79 -4.77 13.14
CA HIS A 268 7.92 -3.84 13.32
C HIS A 268 8.19 -2.97 12.06
N ALA A 269 7.14 -2.66 11.30
CA ALA A 269 7.18 -1.78 10.14
C ALA A 269 6.80 -0.35 10.54
N ARG A 270 7.35 0.64 9.83
CA ARG A 270 6.97 2.05 10.07
C ARG A 270 5.61 2.34 9.46
N PHE A 271 4.78 3.07 10.20
CA PHE A 271 3.47 3.52 9.78
C PHE A 271 3.25 4.98 10.19
N VAL A 272 2.75 5.78 9.26
CA VAL A 272 2.38 7.18 9.49
C VAL A 272 0.93 7.34 9.09
N HIS A 273 0.12 7.88 10.00
CA HIS A 273 -1.27 8.23 9.75
C HIS A 273 -1.37 9.75 9.61
N VAL A 274 -1.91 10.21 8.49
CA VAL A 274 -2.03 11.64 8.18
C VAL A 274 -3.48 11.95 7.84
N GLU A 275 -4.07 12.79 8.66
CA GLU A 275 -5.40 13.36 8.44
C GLU A 275 -5.23 14.79 7.96
N LEU A 276 -5.82 15.15 6.83
CA LEU A 276 -5.68 16.50 6.26
C LEU A 276 -7.03 17.21 6.13
N ALA A 277 -7.03 18.51 6.41
CA ALA A 277 -8.15 19.40 6.11
C ALA A 277 -8.39 19.46 4.60
N ARG A 278 -9.61 19.81 4.17
CA ARG A 278 -9.94 19.78 2.74
C ARG A 278 -9.04 20.68 1.88
N HIS A 279 -8.70 21.87 2.36
CA HIS A 279 -7.88 22.82 1.61
C HIS A 279 -6.42 22.38 1.46
N ALA A 280 -5.92 21.49 2.33
CA ALA A 280 -4.59 20.87 2.26
C ALA A 280 -4.57 19.57 1.42
N ARG A 281 -5.71 19.19 0.84
CA ARG A 281 -5.87 18.02 -0.05
C ARG A 281 -6.42 18.36 -1.42
N ALA A 282 -7.19 19.45 -1.52
CA ALA A 282 -7.89 19.86 -2.73
C ALA A 282 -6.89 20.24 -3.83
N ASP A 283 -7.20 19.93 -5.08
CA ASP A 283 -6.29 20.19 -6.20
C ASP A 283 -5.84 21.66 -6.29
N ASP A 284 -4.57 21.82 -6.65
CA ASP A 284 -3.91 23.07 -7.06
C ASP A 284 -3.92 24.25 -6.06
N GLY A 285 -4.01 23.95 -4.76
CA GLY A 285 -3.85 24.93 -3.67
C GLY A 285 -2.41 24.98 -3.13
N ARG A 286 -1.97 26.15 -2.65
CA ARG A 286 -0.69 26.31 -1.93
C ARG A 286 -0.57 25.28 -0.80
N ASP A 287 -1.61 25.14 0.01
CA ASP A 287 -1.61 24.24 1.17
C ASP A 287 -1.49 22.77 0.76
N THR A 288 -2.07 22.39 -0.38
CA THR A 288 -1.92 21.07 -0.99
C THR A 288 -0.51 20.83 -1.50
N GLU A 289 0.11 21.80 -2.18
CA GLU A 289 1.50 21.67 -2.61
C GLU A 289 2.43 21.49 -1.41
N GLU A 290 2.25 22.28 -0.34
CA GLU A 290 3.07 22.16 0.87
C GLU A 290 2.87 20.81 1.57
N ALA A 291 1.63 20.29 1.63
CA ALA A 291 1.36 18.95 2.15
C ALA A 291 2.02 17.85 1.31
N VAL A 292 1.93 17.94 -0.03
CA VAL A 292 2.53 16.98 -0.96
C VAL A 292 4.06 17.02 -0.90
N ASP A 293 4.66 18.20 -0.79
CA ASP A 293 6.10 18.36 -0.66
C ASP A 293 6.62 17.84 0.68
N ALA A 294 5.87 18.05 1.78
CA ALA A 294 6.20 17.47 3.08
C ALA A 294 6.15 15.94 3.06
N LEU A 295 5.06 15.36 2.52
CA LEU A 295 4.89 13.92 2.33
C LEU A 295 5.96 13.36 1.38
N GLY A 296 6.34 14.10 0.34
CA GLY A 296 7.45 13.78 -0.56
C GLY A 296 8.78 13.69 0.18
N GLY A 297 9.05 14.66 1.07
CA GLY A 297 10.21 14.63 1.96
C GLY A 297 10.26 13.40 2.88
N LEU A 298 9.11 12.98 3.43
CA LEU A 298 9.00 11.76 4.24
C LEU A 298 9.41 10.53 3.43
N VAL A 299 8.81 10.33 2.26
CA VAL A 299 9.05 9.11 1.45
C VAL A 299 10.45 9.12 0.81
N ALA A 300 10.99 10.29 0.48
CA ALA A 300 12.39 10.44 0.07
C ALA A 300 13.36 10.03 1.20
N GLY A 301 13.03 10.34 2.45
CA GLY A 301 13.79 9.89 3.63
C GLY A 301 13.83 8.36 3.77
N TRP A 302 12.77 7.65 3.38
CA TRP A 302 12.74 6.18 3.35
C TRP A 302 13.46 5.57 2.13
N ASN A 303 13.62 6.34 1.06
CA ASN A 303 14.42 5.97 -0.10
C ASN A 303 15.94 6.08 0.14
N GLY A 304 16.37 6.70 1.25
CA GLY A 304 17.77 6.78 1.65
C GLY A 304 18.43 5.40 1.85
N PRO A 305 19.77 5.32 1.71
CA PRO A 305 20.54 4.09 1.89
C PRO A 305 20.41 3.50 3.30
#